data_AF-A0A7C3KR34-F1
#
_entry.id   AF-A0A7C3KR34-F1
#
_cell.length_a   1.000
_cell.length_b   1.000
_cell.length_c   1.000
_cell.angle_alpha   90.00
_cell.angle_beta   90.00
_cell.angle_gamma   90.00
#
_symmetry.space_group_name_H-M   'P 1'
#
loop_
_entity.id
_entity.type
_entity.pdbx_description
1 polymer ?
#
loop_
_entity_poly.entity_id
_entity_poly.type
_entity_poly.pdbx_seq_one_letter_code
_entity_poly.pdbx_strand_id
1 'polypeptide(L)'
;MRFTLHIAAALAVSLCWHALRAQNTARADSLRDLIKAEQADTARFELLMKLAEVYRQADVEQSVIYLQQAAKLGDQLRDHNRSGLAWK
;
A
#
# COMPACT_ATOMS: atom_id res chain seq x y z
N MET A 1 19.84 24.68 33.24
CA MET A 1 19.69 23.26 32.86
C MET A 1 18.29 22.84 32.36
N ARG A 2 17.29 23.73 32.25
CA ARG A 2 15.96 23.36 31.71
C ARG A 2 15.86 23.42 30.17
N PHE A 3 16.67 24.28 29.53
CA PHE A 3 16.66 24.45 28.06
C PHE A 3 17.24 23.26 27.27
N THR A 4 18.20 22.53 27.83
CA THR A 4 18.80 21.35 27.19
C THR A 4 17.83 20.16 27.11
N LEU A 5 16.85 20.07 28.02
CA LEU A 5 15.87 18.99 28.06
C LEU A 5 14.83 19.12 26.92
N HIS A 6 14.42 20.35 26.59
CA HIS A 6 13.46 20.61 25.52
C HIS A 6 14.03 20.33 24.12
N ILE A 7 15.32 20.61 23.91
CA ILE A 7 16.01 20.34 22.64
C ILE A 7 16.19 18.83 22.43
N ALA A 8 16.55 18.08 23.49
CA ALA A 8 16.67 16.62 23.42
C ALA A 8 15.33 15.94 23.11
N ALA A 9 14.23 16.41 23.72
CA ALA A 9 12.89 15.91 23.44
C ALA A 9 12.43 16.20 22.00
N ALA A 10 12.70 17.40 21.48
CA ALA A 10 12.38 17.77 20.10
C ALA A 10 13.15 16.93 19.06
N LEU A 11 14.43 16.65 19.32
CA LEU A 11 15.25 15.78 18.47
C LEU A 11 14.75 14.33 18.48
N ALA A 12 14.36 13.81 19.66
CA ALA A 12 13.80 12.46 19.77
C ALA A 12 12.47 12.31 19.01
N VAL A 13 11.56 13.29 19.10
CA VAL A 13 10.29 13.28 18.37
C VAL A 13 10.52 13.37 16.85
N SER A 14 11.47 14.20 16.41
CA SER A 14 11.83 14.31 15.00
C SER A 14 12.40 12.98 14.45
N LEU A 15 13.31 12.33 15.19
CA LEU A 15 13.87 11.02 14.80
C LEU A 15 12.80 9.93 14.69
N CYS A 16 11.85 9.88 15.64
CA CYS A 16 10.74 8.93 15.60
C CYS A 16 9.84 9.14 14.36
N TRP A 17 9.58 10.39 13.98
CA TRP A 17 8.76 10.70 12.80
C TRP A 17 9.40 10.22 11.48
N HIS A 18 10.73 10.31 11.38
CA HIS A 18 11.48 9.85 10.20
C HIS A 18 11.54 8.33 10.13
N ALA A 19 11.71 7.64 11.26
CA ALA A 19 11.74 6.17 11.31
C ALA A 19 10.41 5.54 10.87
N LEU A 20 9.28 6.09 11.31
CA LEU A 20 7.93 5.63 10.92
C LEU A 20 7.68 5.76 9.41
N ARG A 21 8.14 6.86 8.80
CA ARG A 21 8.03 7.06 7.35
C ARG A 21 8.91 6.10 6.56
N ALA A 22 10.15 5.86 7.02
CA ALA A 22 11.09 4.95 6.34
C ALA A 22 10.61 3.49 6.32
N GLN A 23 9.88 3.05 7.36
CA GLN A 23 9.35 1.69 7.41
C GLN A 23 8.20 1.47 6.41
N ASN A 24 7.31 2.46 6.25
CA ASN A 24 6.20 2.38 5.30
C ASN A 24 6.68 2.41 3.85
N THR A 25 7.74 3.15 3.53
CA THR A 25 8.32 3.17 2.18
C THR A 25 8.92 1.82 1.79
N ALA A 26 9.70 1.18 2.67
CA ALA A 26 10.29 -0.14 2.36
C ALA A 26 9.22 -1.22 2.11
N ARG A 27 8.12 -1.18 2.87
CA ARG A 27 6.98 -2.08 2.67
C ARG A 27 6.26 -1.79 1.35
N ALA A 28 6.04 -0.51 1.02
CA ALA A 28 5.40 -0.12 -0.22
C ALA A 28 6.24 -0.52 -1.44
N ASP A 29 7.56 -0.34 -1.40
CA ASP A 29 8.46 -0.70 -2.48
C ASP A 29 8.49 -2.22 -2.70
N SER A 30 8.57 -3.00 -1.61
CA SER A 30 8.49 -4.46 -1.68
C SER A 30 7.18 -4.94 -2.33
N LEU A 31 6.06 -4.34 -1.94
CA LEU A 31 4.75 -4.66 -2.51
C LEU A 31 4.66 -4.29 -4.00
N ARG A 32 5.24 -3.15 -4.41
CA ARG A 32 5.30 -2.73 -5.82
C ARG A 32 6.08 -3.72 -6.66
N ASP A 33 7.19 -4.24 -6.16
CA ASP A 33 8.01 -5.20 -6.90
C ASP A 33 7.33 -6.57 -6.99
N LEU A 34 6.64 -7.01 -5.93
CA LEU A 34 5.80 -8.21 -5.99
C LEU A 34 4.68 -8.07 -7.02
N ILE A 35 4.01 -6.90 -7.10
CA ILE A 35 2.95 -6.65 -8.10
C ILE A 35 3.48 -6.77 -9.53
N LYS A 36 4.72 -6.33 -9.79
CA LYS A 36 5.34 -6.42 -11.12
C LYS A 36 5.74 -7.85 -11.49
N ALA A 37 6.15 -8.65 -10.49
CA ALA A 37 6.57 -10.03 -10.70
C ALA A 37 5.38 -11.01 -10.75
N GLU A 38 4.23 -10.65 -10.17
CA GLU A 38 3.06 -11.50 -10.06
C GLU A 38 2.28 -11.59 -11.39
N GLN A 39 2.03 -12.82 -11.83
CA GLN A 39 1.28 -13.11 -13.05
C GLN A 39 -0.18 -13.49 -12.78
N ALA A 40 -0.49 -13.96 -11.57
CA ALA A 40 -1.85 -14.30 -11.19
C ALA A 40 -2.65 -13.04 -10.82
N ASP A 41 -3.74 -12.79 -11.54
CA ASP A 41 -4.60 -11.62 -11.33
C ASP A 41 -5.21 -11.56 -9.92
N THR A 42 -5.50 -12.72 -9.31
CA THR A 42 -6.02 -12.79 -7.92
C THR A 42 -4.97 -12.36 -6.90
N ALA A 43 -3.73 -12.83 -7.04
CA ALA A 43 -2.62 -12.42 -6.16
C ALA A 43 -2.27 -10.95 -6.37
N ARG A 44 -2.30 -10.46 -7.61
CA ARG A 44 -2.09 -9.05 -7.93
C ARG A 44 -3.17 -8.15 -7.32
N PHE A 45 -4.43 -8.60 -7.31
CA PHE A 45 -5.53 -7.91 -6.63
C PHE A 45 -5.26 -7.76 -5.13
N GLU A 46 -4.89 -8.83 -4.45
CA GLU A 46 -4.57 -8.78 -3.01
C GLU A 46 -3.38 -7.86 -2.70
N LEU A 47 -2.34 -7.88 -3.54
CA LEU A 47 -1.18 -7.04 -3.36
C LEU A 47 -1.51 -5.54 -3.55
N LEU A 48 -2.38 -5.20 -4.51
CA LEU A 48 -2.87 -3.84 -4.70
C LEU A 48 -3.68 -3.35 -3.49
N MET A 49 -4.54 -4.20 -2.92
CA MET A 49 -5.28 -3.90 -1.69
C MET A 49 -4.34 -3.67 -0.50
N LYS A 50 -3.30 -4.51 -0.35
CA LYS A 50 -2.27 -4.35 0.70
C LYS A 50 -1.47 -3.06 0.50
N LEU A 51 -1.16 -2.69 -0.74
CA LEU A 51 -0.42 -1.47 -1.05
C LEU A 51 -1.26 -0.22 -0.78
N ALA A 52 -2.55 -0.25 -1.09
CA ALA A 52 -3.49 0.81 -0.71
C ALA A 52 -3.52 1.03 0.80
N GLU A 53 -3.59 -0.05 1.59
CA GLU A 53 -3.61 0.03 3.06
C GLU A 53 -2.34 0.69 3.62
N VAL A 54 -1.17 0.44 3.02
CA VAL A 54 0.09 1.11 3.40
C VAL A 54 0.01 2.62 3.18
N TYR A 55 -0.63 3.05 2.08
CA TYR A 55 -0.78 4.46 1.76
C TYR A 55 -1.94 5.14 2.48
N ARG A 56 -2.91 4.40 3.02
CA ARG A 56 -4.14 4.95 3.63
C ARG A 56 -3.93 6.10 4.61
N GLN A 57 -2.89 6.02 5.44
CA GLN A 57 -2.56 7.06 6.44
C GLN A 57 -1.40 7.97 6.02
N ALA A 58 -0.61 7.56 5.03
CA ALA A 58 0.59 8.27 4.61
C ALA A 58 0.35 9.20 3.41
N ASP A 59 -0.47 8.76 2.45
CA ASP A 59 -0.81 9.43 1.20
C ASP A 59 -2.15 8.89 0.67
N VAL A 60 -3.23 9.62 0.97
CA VAL A 60 -4.60 9.20 0.63
C VAL A 60 -4.81 9.12 -0.88
N GLU A 61 -4.17 10.00 -1.65
CA GLU A 61 -4.30 10.01 -3.12
C GLU A 61 -3.69 8.74 -3.70
N GLN A 62 -2.50 8.33 -3.24
CA GLN A 62 -1.89 7.05 -3.62
C GLN A 62 -2.76 5.87 -3.21
N SER A 63 -3.35 5.90 -2.01
CA SER A 63 -4.29 4.86 -1.57
C SER A 63 -5.47 4.72 -2.53
N VAL A 64 -6.07 5.83 -2.97
CA VAL A 64 -7.20 5.82 -3.91
C VAL A 64 -6.78 5.23 -5.26
N ILE A 65 -5.60 5.60 -5.78
CA ILE A 65 -5.09 5.08 -7.05
C ILE A 65 -4.97 3.55 -7.00
N TYR A 66 -4.39 2.98 -5.94
CA TYR A 66 -4.24 1.53 -5.83
C TYR A 66 -5.58 0.81 -5.61
N LEU A 67 -6.53 1.43 -4.89
CA LEU A 67 -7.89 0.90 -4.77
C LEU A 67 -8.63 0.88 -6.12
N GLN A 68 -8.46 1.90 -6.95
CA GLN A 68 -9.04 1.94 -8.29
C GLN A 68 -8.46 0.84 -9.20
N GLN A 69 -7.14 0.60 -9.11
CA GLN A 69 -6.49 -0.49 -9.84
C GLN A 69 -7.00 -1.86 -9.37
N ALA A 70 -7.16 -2.05 -8.05
CA ALA A 70 -7.74 -3.28 -7.49
C ALA A 70 -9.19 -3.47 -7.94
N ALA A 71 -10.02 -2.42 -7.90
CA ALA A 71 -11.41 -2.49 -8.33
C ALA A 71 -11.54 -2.90 -9.81
N LYS A 72 -10.73 -2.27 -10.69
CA LYS A 72 -10.70 -2.62 -12.11
C LYS A 72 -10.33 -4.09 -12.34
N LEU A 73 -9.33 -4.60 -11.60
CA LEU A 73 -8.90 -5.98 -11.71
C LEU A 73 -9.97 -6.95 -11.16
N GLY A 74 -10.63 -6.59 -10.07
CA GLY A 74 -11.75 -7.34 -9.50
C GLY A 74 -12.93 -7.47 -10.46
N ASP A 75 -13.24 -6.41 -11.20
CA ASP A 75 -14.27 -6.45 -12.25
C ASP A 75 -13.89 -7.41 -13.38
N GLN A 76 -12.64 -7.38 -13.84
CA GLN A 76 -12.14 -8.31 -14.86
C GLN A 76 -12.22 -9.77 -14.42
N LEU A 77 -11.82 -10.05 -13.17
CA LEU A 77 -11.91 -11.39 -12.57
C LEU A 77 -13.37 -11.87 -12.45
N ARG A 78 -14.29 -10.98 -12.09
CA ARG A 78 -15.73 -11.27 -12.01
C ARG A 78 -16.32 -11.62 -13.37
N ASP A 79 -15.99 -10.84 -14.40
CA ASP A 79 -16.50 -11.06 -15.77
C ASP A 79 -15.92 -12.33 -16.40
N HIS A 80 -14.65 -12.66 -16.11
CA HIS A 80 -14.03 -13.91 -16.52
C HIS A 80 -14.76 -15.13 -15.92
N ASN A 81 -15.05 -15.09 -14.62
CA ASN A 81 -15.82 -16.15 -13.95
C ASN A 81 -17.25 -16.29 -14.49
N ARG A 82 -17.90 -15.17 -14.84
CA ARG A 82 -19.27 -15.19 -15.40
C ARG A 82 -19.30 -15.78 -16.82
N SER A 83 -18.26 -15.52 -17.60
CA SER A 83 -18.11 -16.04 -18.96
C SER A 83 -17.89 -17.56 -18.97
N GLY A 84 -17.14 -18.10 -17.99
CA GLY A 84 -16.90 -19.54 -17.86
C GLY A 84 -18.12 -20.38 -17.48
N LEU A 85 -19.17 -19.75 -16.93
CA LEU A 85 -20.44 -20.41 -16.56
C LEU A 85 -21.50 -20.36 -17.67
N ALA A 86 -21.33 -19.52 -18.68
CA ALA A 86 -22.29 -19.38 -19.79
C ALA A 86 -22.17 -20.48 -20.86
N TRP A 87 -21.15 -21.34 -20.77
CA TRP A 87 -20.85 -22.41 -21.74
C TRP A 87 -20.86 -23.82 -21.13
N LYS A 88 -21.65 -24.05 -20.08
CA LYS A 88 -21.97 -25.38 -19.56
C LYS A 88 -23.46 -25.63 -19.62
#